data_AF-A0A1C6HDZ0-F1
#
_entry.id   AF-A0A1C6HDZ0-F1
#
_cell.length_a   1.000
_cell.length_b   1.000
_cell.length_c   1.000
_cell.angle_alpha   90.00
_cell.angle_beta   90.00
_cell.angle_gamma   90.00
#
_symmetry.space_group_name_H-M   'P 1'
#
loop_
_entity.id
_entity.type
_entity.pdbx_description
1 polymer ?
#
loop_
_entity_poly.entity_id
_entity_poly.type
_entity_poly.pdbx_seq_one_letter_code
_entity_poly.pdbx_strand_id
1 'polypeptide(L)'
;MIVDLMAESWEDISQMNAEKLVVFLGIAPIEEHGRHLPIGVDVYETNHWIHKAAERLDSALPDYCFAILPTIPLGFADMVQFPGNIHVSRRLIFDVAYETTSAIARWDVHNIIIISAHADPPFTPLPWNRPAKKPTKNMAISVLRRWVLFLT
;
A
#
# COMPACT_ATOMS: atom_id res chain seq x y z
N MET A 1 -2.35 13.13 13.96
CA MET A 1 -0.89 13.29 13.83
C MET A 1 -0.38 12.43 12.67
N ILE A 2 0.60 12.88 11.87
CA ILE A 2 1.24 12.08 10.81
C ILE A 2 2.65 11.68 11.23
N VAL A 3 3.00 10.41 11.12
CA VAL A 3 4.31 9.86 11.52
C VAL A 3 4.95 9.04 10.40
N ASP A 4 6.26 9.19 10.22
CA ASP A 4 7.07 8.29 9.39
C ASP A 4 7.47 7.10 10.26
N LEU A 5 6.91 5.91 9.98
CA LEU A 5 7.09 4.75 10.83
C LEU A 5 8.54 4.22 10.80
N MET A 6 9.33 4.58 9.79
CA MET A 6 10.76 4.21 9.71
C MET A 6 11.63 4.98 10.70
N ALA A 7 11.14 6.10 11.22
CA ALA A 7 11.84 6.93 12.19
C ALA A 7 11.51 6.56 13.65
N GLU A 8 10.55 5.66 13.87
CA GLU A 8 10.07 5.25 15.20
C GLU A 8 10.77 3.97 15.67
N SER A 9 10.99 3.82 16.97
CA SER A 9 11.41 2.54 17.54
C SER A 9 10.22 1.59 17.70
N TRP A 10 10.48 0.28 17.85
CA TRP A 10 9.40 -0.67 18.13
C TRP A 10 8.68 -0.36 19.46
N GLU A 11 9.38 0.24 20.42
CA GLU A 11 8.81 0.68 21.70
C GLU A 11 7.84 1.84 21.47
N ASP A 12 8.21 2.84 20.68
CA ASP A 12 7.34 3.97 20.32
C ASP A 12 6.07 3.49 19.62
N ILE A 13 6.22 2.56 18.66
CA ILE A 13 5.09 1.94 17.94
C ILE A 13 4.17 1.19 18.92
N SER A 14 4.73 0.48 19.91
CA SER A 14 3.94 -0.26 20.90
C SER A 14 3.09 0.63 21.82
N GLN A 15 3.44 1.91 21.96
CA GLN A 15 2.70 2.87 22.76
C GLN A 15 1.61 3.60 21.96
N MET A 16 1.55 3.42 20.64
CA MET A 16 0.49 4.02 19.82
C MET A 16 -0.85 3.36 20.09
N ASN A 17 -1.93 4.16 20.08
CA ASN A 17 -3.29 3.63 20.20
C ASN A 17 -3.69 2.90 18.91
N ALA A 18 -3.62 1.56 18.92
CA ALA A 18 -3.90 0.72 17.77
C ALA A 18 -5.30 0.91 17.16
N GLU A 19 -6.32 1.22 17.98
CA GLU A 19 -7.69 1.47 17.50
C GLU A 19 -7.79 2.75 16.66
N LYS A 20 -6.94 3.73 16.96
CA LYS A 20 -6.88 5.04 16.28
C LYS A 20 -5.67 5.18 15.37
N LEU A 21 -4.92 4.10 15.15
CA LEU A 21 -3.78 4.06 14.25
C LEU A 21 -4.24 3.63 12.86
N VAL A 22 -3.89 4.43 11.86
CA VAL A 22 -4.09 4.16 10.43
C VAL A 22 -2.73 4.02 9.78
N VAL A 23 -2.46 2.86 9.18
CA VAL A 23 -1.18 2.59 8.51
C VAL A 23 -1.35 2.69 7.00
N PHE A 24 -0.58 3.56 6.37
CA PHE A 24 -0.46 3.68 4.92
C PHE A 24 0.66 2.79 4.40
N LEU A 25 0.36 1.98 3.38
CA LEU A 25 1.31 1.17 2.64
C LEU A 25 1.24 1.52 1.15
N GLY A 26 2.36 1.95 0.58
CA GLY A 26 2.48 2.12 -0.87
C GLY A 26 2.99 0.85 -1.54
N ILE A 27 2.46 0.52 -2.72
CA ILE A 27 3.02 -0.53 -3.59
C ILE A 27 2.98 -0.03 -5.03
N ALA A 28 4.12 0.05 -5.69
CA ALA A 28 4.21 0.54 -7.07
C ALA A 28 5.41 -0.08 -7.81
N PRO A 29 5.29 -0.37 -9.11
CA PRO A 29 6.41 -0.88 -9.89
C PRO A 29 7.46 0.21 -10.19
N ILE A 30 8.64 -0.26 -10.60
CA ILE A 30 9.58 0.52 -11.40
C ILE A 30 9.33 0.15 -12.85
N GLU A 31 8.82 1.10 -13.64
CA GLU A 31 8.24 0.84 -14.96
C GLU A 31 8.68 1.90 -15.98
N GLU A 32 8.72 1.52 -17.26
CA GLU A 32 8.91 2.45 -18.36
C GLU A 32 7.74 3.46 -18.50
N HIS A 33 8.06 4.75 -18.63
CA HIS A 33 7.08 5.84 -18.78
C HIS A 33 7.38 6.73 -19.99
N GLY A 34 7.81 6.13 -21.10
CA GLY A 34 8.25 6.85 -22.29
C GLY A 34 9.60 7.55 -22.12
N ARG A 35 10.01 8.28 -23.17
CA ARG A 35 11.33 8.95 -23.23
C ARG A 35 11.48 10.18 -22.32
N HIS A 36 10.41 10.60 -21.67
CA HIS A 36 10.32 11.93 -21.04
C HIS A 36 10.12 11.86 -19.53
N LEU A 37 9.81 10.69 -18.98
CA LEU A 37 9.60 10.49 -17.55
C LEU A 37 10.58 9.46 -16.98
N PRO A 38 10.95 9.59 -15.69
CA PRO A 38 11.76 8.60 -15.02
C PRO A 38 10.98 7.31 -14.75
N ILE A 39 11.69 6.19 -14.59
CA ILE A 39 11.09 4.88 -14.31
C ILE A 39 10.45 4.75 -12.90
N GLY A 40 10.60 5.77 -12.05
CA GLY A 40 10.08 5.80 -10.68
C GLY A 40 8.78 6.59 -10.51
N VAL A 41 8.14 7.03 -11.60
CA VAL A 41 6.92 7.88 -11.53
C VAL A 41 5.86 7.27 -10.62
N ASP A 42 5.57 5.98 -10.75
CA ASP A 42 4.51 5.34 -9.96
C ASP A 42 4.81 5.34 -8.46
N VAL A 43 6.09 5.21 -8.07
CA VAL A 43 6.53 5.31 -6.67
C VAL A 43 6.39 6.75 -6.16
N TYR A 44 6.81 7.74 -6.95
CA TYR A 44 6.71 9.15 -6.57
C TYR A 44 5.26 9.61 -6.42
N GLU A 45 4.40 9.25 -7.37
CA GLU A 45 2.97 9.53 -7.30
C GLU A 45 2.33 8.81 -6.10
N THR A 46 2.66 7.54 -5.86
CA THR A 46 2.15 6.79 -4.70
C THR A 46 2.50 7.49 -3.39
N ASN A 47 3.77 7.90 -3.21
CA ASN A 47 4.20 8.66 -2.05
C ASN A 47 3.44 9.98 -1.93
N HIS A 48 3.32 10.74 -3.03
CA HIS A 48 2.58 11.99 -3.06
C HIS A 48 1.13 11.82 -2.58
N TRP A 49 0.42 10.81 -3.09
CA TRP A 49 -0.96 10.55 -2.73
C TRP A 49 -1.12 10.04 -1.30
N ILE A 50 -0.18 9.24 -0.78
CA ILE A 50 -0.15 8.85 0.63
C ILE A 50 -0.04 10.09 1.52
N HIS A 51 0.93 10.97 1.28
CA HIS A 51 1.10 12.19 2.07
C HIS A 51 -0.14 13.10 1.98
N LYS A 52 -0.69 13.31 0.77
CA LYS A 52 -1.90 14.12 0.60
C LYS A 52 -3.12 13.52 1.27
N ALA A 53 -3.28 12.20 1.25
CA ALA A 53 -4.37 11.52 1.95
C ALA A 53 -4.20 11.65 3.47
N ALA A 54 -2.98 11.43 3.99
CA ALA A 54 -2.67 11.58 5.41
C ALA A 54 -2.95 13.01 5.90
N GLU A 55 -2.49 14.05 5.18
CA GLU A 55 -2.76 15.47 5.50
C GLU A 55 -4.27 15.77 5.61
N ARG A 56 -5.04 15.28 4.64
CA ARG A 56 -6.50 15.49 4.62
C ARG A 56 -7.20 14.74 5.74
N LEU A 57 -6.82 13.49 6.00
CA LEU A 57 -7.42 12.69 7.07
C LEU A 57 -7.02 13.22 8.44
N ASP A 58 -5.79 13.68 8.62
CA ASP A 58 -5.32 14.33 9.85
C ASP A 58 -6.16 15.55 10.20
N SER A 59 -6.51 16.35 9.18
CA SER A 59 -7.37 17.52 9.35
C SER A 59 -8.83 17.14 9.66
N ALA A 60 -9.33 16.02 9.13
CA ALA A 60 -10.71 15.58 9.30
C ALA A 60 -10.93 14.71 10.56
N LEU A 61 -9.89 14.03 11.04
CA LEU A 61 -9.90 13.06 12.12
C LEU A 61 -8.71 13.32 13.05
N PRO A 62 -8.71 14.45 13.79
CA PRO A 62 -7.55 14.90 14.58
C PRO A 62 -7.16 13.95 15.72
N ASP A 63 -8.09 13.11 16.16
CA ASP A 63 -7.87 12.09 17.20
C ASP A 63 -7.11 10.85 16.70
N TYR A 64 -6.90 10.72 15.39
CA TYR A 64 -6.23 9.58 14.78
C TYR A 64 -4.73 9.84 14.55
N CYS A 65 -3.97 8.75 14.55
CA CYS A 65 -2.56 8.73 14.15
C CYS A 65 -2.43 8.08 12.77
N PHE A 66 -1.74 8.75 11.86
CA PHE A 66 -1.54 8.32 10.48
C PHE A 66 -0.06 7.96 10.28
N ALA A 67 0.24 6.67 10.33
CA ALA A 67 1.58 6.15 10.15
C ALA A 67 1.84 5.79 8.67
N ILE A 68 2.99 6.21 8.15
CA ILE A 68 3.39 5.95 6.77
C ILE A 68 4.53 4.95 6.76
N LEU A 69 4.35 3.84 6.04
CA LEU A 69 5.41 2.90 5.69
C LEU A 69 6.07 3.28 4.36
N PRO A 70 7.33 2.84 4.12
CA PRO A 70 7.97 3.05 2.83
C PRO A 70 7.19 2.32 1.73
N THR A 71 7.05 2.98 0.58
CA THR A 71 6.47 2.35 -0.62
C THR A 71 7.34 1.19 -1.08
N ILE A 72 6.73 0.03 -1.28
CA ILE A 72 7.37 -1.15 -1.87
C ILE A 72 7.52 -0.90 -3.38
N PRO A 73 8.74 -0.77 -3.91
CA PRO A 73 8.99 -0.41 -5.32
C PRO A 73 8.96 -1.66 -6.22
N LEU A 74 7.98 -2.53 -6.01
CA LEU A 74 7.75 -3.74 -6.80
C LEU A 74 6.29 -3.78 -7.21
N GLY A 75 6.04 -4.17 -8.45
CA GLY A 75 4.69 -4.22 -9.01
C GLY A 75 4.64 -5.05 -10.29
N PHE A 76 3.43 -5.19 -10.81
CA PHE A 76 3.24 -5.73 -12.15
C PHE A 76 3.64 -4.65 -13.17
N ALA A 77 4.62 -4.94 -14.02
CA ALA A 77 5.08 -4.05 -15.08
C ALA A 77 5.59 -4.90 -16.24
N ASP A 78 4.71 -5.28 -17.17
CA ASP A 78 5.01 -6.24 -18.26
C ASP A 78 5.60 -5.53 -19.50
N MET A 79 6.68 -4.78 -19.27
CA MET A 79 7.41 -3.99 -20.26
C MET A 79 8.87 -4.46 -20.35
N VAL A 80 9.07 -5.78 -20.38
CA VAL A 80 10.37 -6.46 -20.22
C VAL A 80 11.42 -6.11 -21.28
N GLN A 81 11.02 -5.54 -22.41
CA GLN A 81 11.92 -5.09 -23.47
C GLN A 81 12.69 -3.80 -23.11
N PHE A 82 12.27 -3.07 -22.09
CA PHE A 82 12.89 -1.80 -21.69
C PHE A 82 13.83 -1.97 -20.49
N PRO A 83 15.13 -1.62 -20.62
CA PRO A 83 16.04 -1.59 -19.48
C PRO A 83 15.54 -0.66 -18.37
N GLY A 84 15.61 -1.14 -17.12
CA GLY A 84 15.08 -0.42 -15.95
C GLY A 84 13.67 -0.84 -15.53
N ASN A 85 12.93 -1.54 -16.39
CA ASN A 85 11.64 -2.11 -16.02
C ASN A 85 11.82 -3.34 -15.10
N ILE A 86 11.23 -3.32 -13.90
CA ILE A 86 11.32 -4.41 -12.92
C ILE A 86 9.96 -5.10 -12.81
N HIS A 87 9.81 -6.23 -13.49
CA HIS A 87 8.58 -7.00 -13.49
C HIS A 87 8.47 -7.92 -12.27
N VAL A 88 7.36 -7.84 -11.53
CA VAL A 88 6.97 -8.84 -10.53
C VAL A 88 5.54 -9.32 -10.83
N SER A 89 5.34 -10.64 -10.81
CA SER A 89 4.02 -11.21 -11.08
C SER A 89 2.96 -10.70 -10.10
N ARG A 90 1.72 -10.51 -10.57
CA ARG A 90 0.57 -10.11 -9.73
C ARG A 90 0.39 -11.01 -8.51
N ARG A 91 0.62 -12.31 -8.68
CA ARG A 91 0.53 -13.30 -7.60
C ARG A 91 1.52 -12.98 -6.48
N LEU A 92 2.78 -12.74 -6.82
CA LEU A 92 3.80 -12.45 -5.81
C LEU A 92 3.54 -11.09 -5.14
N ILE A 93 3.10 -10.07 -5.89
CA ILE A 93 2.72 -8.78 -5.31
C ILE A 93 1.53 -8.91 -4.34
N PHE A 94 0.54 -9.74 -4.69
CA PHE A 94 -0.57 -10.04 -3.79
C PHE A 94 -0.08 -10.75 -2.51
N ASP A 95 0.78 -11.77 -2.64
CA ASP A 95 1.32 -12.50 -1.50
C ASP A 95 2.16 -11.54 -0.60
N VAL A 96 2.97 -10.65 -1.18
CA VAL A 96 3.71 -9.61 -0.44
C VAL A 96 2.76 -8.66 0.29
N ALA A 97 1.73 -8.14 -0.38
CA ALA A 97 0.76 -7.24 0.24
C ALA A 97 0.01 -7.94 1.38
N TYR A 98 -0.40 -9.19 1.18
CA TYR A 98 -1.08 -9.99 2.19
C TYR A 98 -0.20 -10.27 3.40
N GLU A 99 1.04 -10.71 3.21
CA GLU A 99 1.95 -10.99 4.32
C GLU A 99 2.35 -9.72 5.07
N THR A 100 2.58 -8.61 4.35
CA THR A 100 2.89 -7.30 4.94
C THR A 100 1.73 -6.80 5.80
N THR A 101 0.51 -6.78 5.26
CA THR A 101 -0.67 -6.35 6.02
C THR A 101 -1.01 -7.29 7.17
N SER A 102 -0.80 -8.59 7.00
CA SER A 102 -0.94 -9.57 8.09
C SER A 102 0.07 -9.35 9.21
N ALA A 103 1.28 -8.87 8.90
CA ALA A 103 2.28 -8.53 9.91
C ALA A 103 1.87 -7.27 10.69
N ILE A 104 1.39 -6.24 10.00
CA ILE A 104 0.85 -5.01 10.62
C ILE A 104 -0.34 -5.33 11.52
N ALA A 105 -1.26 -6.19 11.07
CA ALA A 105 -2.44 -6.58 11.83
C ALA A 105 -2.13 -7.32 13.14
N ARG A 106 -0.92 -7.89 13.30
CA ARG A 106 -0.48 -8.50 14.57
C ARG A 106 -0.15 -7.48 15.65
N TRP A 107 -0.08 -6.20 15.31
CA TRP A 107 0.05 -5.10 16.26
C TRP A 107 -1.32 -4.62 16.79
N ASP A 108 -2.37 -5.42 16.58
CA ASP A 108 -3.79 -5.07 16.83
C ASP A 108 -4.29 -3.86 16.02
N VAL A 109 -3.56 -3.48 14.96
CA VAL A 109 -3.98 -2.43 14.01
C VAL A 109 -5.01 -2.99 13.04
N HIS A 110 -6.13 -2.29 12.91
CA HIS A 110 -7.24 -2.70 12.05
C HIS A 110 -7.47 -1.78 10.85
N ASN A 111 -6.90 -0.57 10.86
CA ASN A 111 -7.05 0.41 9.80
C ASN A 111 -5.80 0.42 8.92
N ILE A 112 -5.86 -0.25 7.77
CA ILE A 112 -4.74 -0.31 6.82
C ILE A 112 -5.20 0.19 5.45
N ILE A 113 -4.48 1.18 4.91
CA ILE A 113 -4.74 1.78 3.60
C ILE A 113 -3.60 1.41 2.66
N ILE A 114 -3.93 0.74 1.55
CA ILE A 114 -2.96 0.47 0.48
C ILE A 114 -3.21 1.44 -0.67
N ILE A 115 -2.17 2.15 -1.09
CA ILE A 115 -2.22 3.08 -2.23
C ILE A 115 -1.24 2.60 -3.31
N SER A 116 -1.71 2.62 -4.55
CA SER A 116 -0.87 2.43 -5.73
C SER A 116 -1.29 3.41 -6.82
N ALA A 117 -0.34 4.22 -7.28
CA ALA A 117 -0.57 5.15 -8.39
C ALA A 117 -0.35 4.53 -9.78
N HIS A 118 -0.12 3.21 -9.85
CA HIS A 118 0.03 2.47 -11.09
C HIS A 118 -1.32 1.98 -11.64
N ALA A 119 -1.57 2.21 -12.93
CA ALA A 119 -2.81 1.85 -13.60
C ALA A 119 -2.79 0.40 -14.10
N ASP A 120 -2.96 -0.53 -13.17
CA ASP A 120 -3.06 -1.94 -13.50
C ASP A 120 -4.44 -2.26 -14.12
N PRO A 121 -4.54 -3.04 -15.22
CA PRO A 121 -5.82 -3.59 -15.67
C PRO A 121 -6.52 -4.30 -14.50
N PRO A 122 -7.86 -4.22 -14.43
CA PRO A 122 -8.61 -4.80 -13.33
C PRO A 122 -8.21 -6.27 -13.18
N PHE A 123 -7.91 -6.66 -11.94
CA PHE A 123 -7.59 -8.03 -11.60
C PHE A 123 -8.77 -8.90 -12.05
N THR A 124 -8.60 -9.61 -13.17
CA THR A 124 -9.48 -10.71 -13.52
C THR A 124 -9.15 -11.79 -12.50
N PRO A 125 -10.11 -12.23 -11.66
CA PRO A 125 -9.84 -13.34 -10.76
C PRO A 125 -9.52 -14.55 -11.63
N LEU A 126 -8.23 -14.90 -11.72
CA LEU A 126 -7.83 -16.21 -12.18
C LEU A 126 -8.58 -17.24 -11.34
N PRO A 127 -9.02 -18.39 -11.91
CA PRO A 127 -9.75 -19.42 -11.17
C PRO A 127 -8.92 -19.85 -9.97
N TRP A 128 -9.27 -19.30 -8.80
CA TRP A 128 -8.48 -19.39 -7.58
C TRP A 128 -8.89 -20.66 -6.84
N ASN A 129 -8.12 -21.73 -7.03
CA ASN A 129 -8.29 -23.01 -6.32
C ASN A 129 -7.54 -23.06 -4.97
N ARG A 130 -7.17 -21.92 -4.37
CA ARG A 130 -6.69 -21.86 -2.98
C ARG A 130 -7.86 -21.48 -2.07
N PRO A 131 -8.04 -22.07 -0.89
CA PRO A 131 -8.84 -21.42 0.13
C PRO A 131 -8.17 -20.08 0.43
N ALA A 132 -8.82 -18.97 0.09
CA ALA A 132 -8.39 -17.66 0.58
C ALA A 132 -8.28 -17.79 2.10
N LYS A 133 -7.08 -17.63 2.68
CA LYS A 133 -6.96 -17.44 4.11
C LYS A 133 -7.77 -16.18 4.40
N LYS A 134 -8.95 -16.36 5.01
CA LYS A 134 -9.83 -15.24 5.33
C LYS A 134 -9.00 -14.21 6.11
N PRO A 135 -9.05 -12.92 5.76
CA PRO A 135 -8.52 -11.90 6.65
C PRO A 135 -9.12 -12.13 8.04
N THR A 136 -8.32 -11.90 9.08
CA THR A 136 -8.80 -11.95 10.47
C THR A 136 -10.03 -11.06 10.59
N LYS A 137 -11.07 -11.51 11.31
CA LYS A 137 -12.46 -11.01 11.26
C LYS A 137 -12.66 -9.48 11.43
N ASN A 138 -11.63 -8.71 11.76
CA ASN A 138 -11.69 -7.27 12.07
C ASN A 138 -10.76 -6.39 11.20
N MET A 139 -10.21 -6.87 10.08
CA MET A 139 -9.30 -6.08 9.23
C MET A 139 -10.07 -5.38 8.10
N ALA A 140 -10.05 -4.05 8.07
CA ALA A 140 -10.56 -3.25 6.95
C ALA A 140 -9.38 -2.90 6.02
N ILE A 141 -9.32 -3.53 4.84
CA ILE A 141 -8.35 -3.18 3.79
C ILE A 141 -9.04 -2.28 2.79
N SER A 142 -8.63 -1.02 2.73
CA SER A 142 -9.04 -0.13 1.65
C SER A 142 -7.93 -0.05 0.61
N VAL A 143 -8.22 -0.51 -0.61
CA VAL A 143 -7.30 -0.35 -1.76
C VAL A 143 -7.79 0.86 -2.55
N LEU A 144 -6.99 1.92 -2.54
CA LEU A 144 -7.22 3.10 -3.37
C LEU A 144 -6.40 2.95 -4.66
N ARG A 145 -7.10 2.66 -5.75
CA ARG A 145 -6.58 2.79 -7.11
C ARG A 145 -7.03 4.14 -7.66
N ARG A 146 -6.24 4.74 -8.53
CA ARG A 146 -6.74 5.84 -9.37
C ARG A 146 -8.03 5.34 -10.06
N TRP A 147 -9.17 5.92 -9.68
CA TRP A 147 -10.55 5.65 -10.11
C TRP A 147 -11.41 4.56 -9.43
N VAL A 148 -11.00 3.84 -8.37
CA VAL A 148 -11.94 2.95 -7.62
C VAL A 148 -11.52 2.80 -6.14
N LEU A 149 -12.44 3.12 -5.21
CA LEU A 149 -12.40 2.66 -3.82
C LEU A 149 -13.04 1.26 -3.75
N PHE A 150 -12.32 0.25 -3.27
CA PHE A 150 -12.96 -0.95 -2.72
C PHE A 150 -12.85 -0.90 -1.19
N LEU A 151 -14.00 -0.70 -0.55
CA LEU A 151 -14.22 -1.05 0.84
C LEU A 151 -14.73 -2.50 0.84
N THR A 152 -13.97 -3.43 1.39
CA THR A 152 -14.46 -4.78 1.74
C THR A 152 -14.46 -4.94 3.24
#